data_AF-A0A7C1U093-F1
#
_entry.id   AF-A0A7C1U093-F1
#
_cell.length_a   1.000
_cell.length_b   1.000
_cell.length_c   1.000
_cell.angle_alpha   90.00
_cell.angle_beta   90.00
_cell.angle_gamma   90.00
#
_symmetry.space_group_name_H-M   'P 1'
#
loop_
_entity.id
_entity.type
_entity.pdbx_description
1 polymer ?
#
loop_
_entity_poly.entity_id
_entity_poly.type
_entity_poly.pdbx_seq_one_letter_code
_entity_poly.pdbx_strand_id
1 'polypeptide(L)'
;MVGDPVVIPWLIELMTNPELARVAGESFSMITGVDIAYDDLEGEWPDGFETGPTENPQDEDVAMDPDEDLAWPEPDLIQSWWQENSKHFHPGTRYLCGQPISVEHCQKVLRDGYQRQRRAAALELALLQTDAPLFNTRAPGFLQQKWLAE
;
A
#
# COMPACT_ATOMS: atom_id res chain seq x y z
N MET A 1 8.63 3.85 4.68
CA MET A 1 7.22 4.32 4.64
C MET A 1 7.03 5.27 5.81
N VAL A 2 6.23 6.33 5.68
CA VAL A 2 5.99 7.26 6.80
C VAL A 2 5.07 6.63 7.85
N GLY A 3 3.93 6.06 7.44
CA GLY A 3 3.04 5.29 8.31
C GLY A 3 2.21 6.10 9.31
N ASP A 4 2.51 7.39 9.49
CA ASP A 4 1.79 8.25 10.44
C ASP A 4 0.44 8.71 9.85
N PRO A 5 -0.68 8.53 10.56
CA PRO A 5 -2.01 8.92 10.07
C PRO A 5 -2.17 10.43 9.84
N VAL A 6 -1.26 11.27 10.32
CA VAL A 6 -1.29 12.73 10.08
C VAL A 6 -1.31 13.09 8.59
N VAL A 7 -0.79 12.22 7.72
CA VAL A 7 -0.77 12.48 6.27
C VAL A 7 -2.08 12.10 5.57
N ILE A 8 -3.01 11.41 6.24
CA ILE A 8 -4.22 10.87 5.59
C ILE A 8 -5.08 11.96 4.93
N PRO A 9 -5.37 13.12 5.56
CA PRO A 9 -6.12 14.18 4.88
C PRO A 9 -5.47 14.64 3.58
N TRP A 10 -4.14 14.76 3.57
CA TRP A 10 -3.39 15.12 2.36
C TRP A 10 -3.43 14.01 1.31
N LEU A 11 -3.35 12.74 1.70
CA LEU A 11 -3.52 11.62 0.77
C LEU A 11 -4.90 11.62 0.12
N ILE A 12 -5.96 11.92 0.87
CA ILE A 12 -7.33 12.04 0.34
C ILE A 12 -7.41 13.16 -0.70
N GLU A 13 -6.78 14.32 -0.45
CA GLU A 13 -6.70 15.39 -1.45
C GLU A 13 -5.98 14.93 -2.73
N LEU A 14 -4.89 14.18 -2.61
CA LEU A 14 -4.15 13.65 -3.76
C LEU A 14 -4.95 12.64 -4.58
N MET A 15 -5.92 11.94 -3.98
CA MET A 15 -6.81 11.00 -4.70
C MET A 15 -7.66 11.69 -5.78
N THR A 16 -7.84 13.01 -5.69
CA THR A 16 -8.55 13.80 -6.72
C THR A 16 -7.72 14.05 -7.98
N ASN A 17 -6.41 13.77 -7.95
CA ASN A 17 -5.53 13.90 -9.10
C ASN A 17 -5.30 12.52 -9.73
N PRO A 18 -5.79 12.24 -10.96
CA PRO A 18 -5.65 10.93 -11.62
C PRO A 18 -4.22 10.38 -11.64
N GLU A 19 -3.21 11.23 -11.86
CA GLU A 19 -1.78 10.84 -11.89
C GLU A 19 -1.26 10.31 -10.55
N LEU A 20 -1.91 10.69 -9.44
CA LEU A 20 -1.50 10.36 -8.07
C LEU A 20 -2.52 9.47 -7.36
N ALA A 21 -3.70 9.26 -7.94
CA ALA A 21 -4.84 8.71 -7.24
C ALA A 21 -4.55 7.29 -6.71
N ARG A 22 -4.14 6.38 -7.60
CA ARG A 22 -3.85 4.99 -7.24
C ARG A 22 -2.75 4.86 -6.18
N VAL A 23 -1.65 5.61 -6.31
CA VAL A 23 -0.56 5.58 -5.32
C VAL A 23 -0.93 6.21 -3.98
N ALA A 24 -1.81 7.22 -3.98
CA ALA A 24 -2.39 7.78 -2.77
C ALA A 24 -3.35 6.79 -2.09
N GLY A 25 -4.18 6.09 -2.88
CA GLY A 25 -5.01 4.95 -2.49
C GLY A 25 -4.20 3.86 -1.82
N GLU A 26 -3.16 3.35 -2.49
CA GLU A 26 -2.27 2.33 -1.94
C GLU A 26 -1.59 2.80 -0.65
N SER A 27 -1.18 4.08 -0.58
CA SER A 27 -0.59 4.65 0.64
C SER A 27 -1.60 4.70 1.79
N PHE A 28 -2.86 5.03 1.50
CA PHE A 28 -3.96 4.98 2.46
C PHE A 28 -4.16 3.55 2.96
N SER A 29 -4.33 2.56 2.07
CA SER A 29 -4.44 1.14 2.41
C SER A 29 -3.25 0.62 3.22
N MET A 30 -2.03 1.03 2.88
CA MET A 30 -0.81 0.68 3.61
C MET A 30 -0.80 1.21 5.04
N ILE A 31 -1.44 2.35 5.33
CA ILE A 31 -1.53 2.91 6.68
C ILE A 31 -2.72 2.29 7.43
N THR A 32 -3.90 2.30 6.82
CA THR A 32 -5.17 1.99 7.48
C THR A 32 -5.50 0.50 7.49
N GLY A 33 -4.89 -0.29 6.60
CA GLY A 33 -5.19 -1.71 6.41
C GLY A 33 -6.47 -1.97 5.62
N VAL A 34 -7.13 -0.92 5.13
CA VAL A 34 -8.31 -0.99 4.26
C VAL A 34 -7.92 -1.57 2.91
N ASP A 35 -8.78 -2.41 2.36
CA ASP A 35 -8.69 -2.87 0.99
C ASP A 35 -9.73 -2.10 0.17
N ILE A 36 -9.28 -1.15 -0.65
CA ILE A 36 -10.15 -0.18 -1.32
C ILE A 36 -11.17 -0.88 -2.23
N ALA A 37 -10.76 -1.92 -2.96
CA ALA A 37 -11.65 -2.64 -3.85
C ALA A 37 -12.60 -3.55 -3.05
N TYR A 38 -12.07 -4.28 -2.05
CA TYR A 38 -12.88 -5.20 -1.26
C TYR A 38 -13.92 -4.50 -0.37
N ASP A 39 -13.59 -3.32 0.15
CA ASP A 39 -14.45 -2.54 1.05
C ASP A 39 -15.40 -1.57 0.29
N ASP A 40 -15.56 -1.72 -1.03
CA ASP A 40 -16.40 -0.89 -1.89
C ASP A 40 -16.07 0.62 -1.81
N LEU A 41 -14.78 0.97 -1.74
CA LEU A 41 -14.27 2.36 -1.68
C LEU A 41 -13.60 2.81 -2.98
N GLU A 42 -13.66 1.98 -4.02
CA GLU A 42 -13.14 2.30 -5.34
C GLU A 42 -14.12 3.14 -6.16
N GLY A 43 -13.56 3.92 -7.08
CA GLY A 43 -14.26 4.69 -8.09
C GLY A 43 -13.95 4.16 -9.47
N GLU A 44 -14.44 4.88 -10.47
CA GLU A 44 -14.26 4.52 -11.87
C GLU A 44 -12.88 4.93 -12.39
N TRP A 45 -12.46 4.27 -13.47
CA TRP A 45 -11.29 4.69 -14.23
C TRP A 45 -11.48 6.13 -14.74
N PRO A 46 -10.50 7.05 -14.56
CA PRO A 46 -10.67 8.44 -14.97
C PRO A 46 -10.76 8.62 -16.50
N ASP A 47 -11.72 9.42 -16.94
CA ASP A 47 -11.93 9.71 -18.37
C ASP A 47 -10.66 10.26 -19.03
N GLY A 48 -10.23 9.61 -20.12
CA GLY A 48 -9.08 10.04 -20.92
C GLY A 48 -7.72 9.79 -20.25
N PHE A 49 -7.67 9.05 -19.14
CA PHE A 49 -6.41 8.63 -18.54
C PHE A 49 -5.84 7.42 -19.29
N GLU A 50 -4.71 7.64 -19.98
CA GLU A 50 -3.97 6.62 -20.71
C GLU A 50 -2.82 6.09 -19.84
N THR A 51 -2.60 4.78 -19.84
CA THR A 51 -1.51 4.16 -19.09
C THR A 51 -0.96 2.94 -19.82
N GLY A 52 0.31 2.64 -19.56
CA GLY A 52 1.01 1.51 -20.18
C GLY A 52 1.23 1.68 -21.68
N PRO A 53 1.73 0.63 -22.35
CA PRO A 53 2.00 0.67 -23.77
C PRO A 53 0.72 0.61 -24.60
N THR A 54 0.69 1.31 -25.72
CA THR A 54 -0.44 1.22 -26.66
C THR A 54 -0.36 -0.07 -27.49
N GLU A 55 -1.47 -0.46 -28.12
CA GLU A 55 -1.46 -1.57 -29.10
C GLU A 55 -0.82 -1.19 -30.45
N ASN A 56 -0.31 0.04 -30.58
CA ASN A 56 0.28 0.52 -31.82
C ASN A 56 1.68 -0.12 -32.03
N PRO A 57 1.90 -0.92 -33.10
CA PRO A 57 3.19 -1.56 -33.32
C PRO A 57 4.35 -0.60 -33.66
N GLN A 58 4.05 0.67 -33.95
CA GLN A 58 5.04 1.72 -34.17
C GLN A 58 5.37 2.51 -32.89
N ASP A 59 4.64 2.26 -31.80
CA ASP A 59 4.96 2.84 -30.50
C ASP A 59 6.19 2.13 -29.93
N GLU A 60 7.22 2.90 -29.62
CA GLU A 60 8.46 2.38 -29.04
C GLU A 60 8.36 2.28 -27.50
N ASP A 61 7.36 2.93 -26.89
CA ASP A 61 7.15 2.85 -25.45
C ASP A 61 6.44 1.55 -25.07
N VAL A 62 7.21 0.63 -24.49
CA VAL A 62 6.76 -0.67 -24.01
C VAL A 62 6.71 -0.74 -22.49
N ALA A 63 6.82 0.40 -21.80
CA ALA A 63 6.82 0.44 -20.35
C ALA A 63 5.44 0.08 -19.79
N MET A 64 5.37 -1.03 -19.06
CA MET A 64 4.17 -1.42 -18.32
C MET A 64 3.91 -0.45 -17.18
N ASP A 65 2.63 -0.21 -16.91
CA ASP A 65 2.20 0.56 -15.76
C ASP A 65 2.41 -0.24 -14.46
N PRO A 66 3.29 0.21 -13.55
CA PRO A 66 3.56 -0.51 -12.31
C PRO A 66 2.37 -0.54 -11.33
N ASP A 67 1.37 0.33 -11.55
CA ASP A 67 0.21 0.51 -10.70
C ASP A 67 -1.08 -0.04 -11.35
N GLU A 68 -0.99 -0.76 -12.48
CA GLU A 68 -2.15 -1.28 -13.24
C GLU A 68 -3.16 -2.07 -12.40
N ASP A 69 -2.67 -2.81 -11.39
CA ASP A 69 -3.48 -3.64 -10.49
C ASP A 69 -4.03 -2.86 -9.27
N LEU A 70 -3.69 -1.58 -9.11
CA LEU A 70 -4.20 -0.78 -8.00
C LEU A 70 -5.61 -0.26 -8.31
N ALA A 71 -6.49 -0.35 -7.31
CA ALA A 71 -7.81 0.24 -7.37
C ALA A 71 -7.74 1.77 -7.57
N TRP A 72 -8.69 2.31 -8.31
CA TRP A 72 -8.93 3.75 -8.39
C TRP A 72 -9.70 4.16 -7.15
N PRO A 73 -9.13 4.96 -6.21
CA PRO A 73 -9.86 5.36 -5.01
C PRO A 73 -10.99 6.34 -5.32
N GLU A 74 -12.14 6.20 -4.68
CA GLU A 74 -13.19 7.23 -4.68
C GLU A 74 -13.01 8.18 -3.48
N PRO A 75 -12.59 9.44 -3.69
CA PRO A 75 -12.24 10.35 -2.59
C PRO A 75 -13.37 10.56 -1.58
N ASP A 76 -14.63 10.67 -2.04
CA ASP A 76 -15.76 10.95 -1.14
C ASP A 76 -16.09 9.75 -0.22
N LEU A 77 -15.98 8.52 -0.75
CA LEU A 77 -16.17 7.29 0.02
C LEU A 77 -15.05 7.10 1.04
N ILE A 78 -13.80 7.29 0.62
CA ILE A 78 -12.63 7.20 1.50
C ILE A 78 -12.67 8.27 2.59
N GLN A 79 -13.07 9.50 2.24
CA GLN A 79 -13.23 10.59 3.20
C GLN A 79 -14.28 10.25 4.26
N SER A 80 -15.40 9.66 3.85
CA SER A 80 -16.45 9.20 4.77
C SER A 80 -15.96 8.08 5.68
N TRP A 81 -15.30 7.07 5.11
CA TRP A 81 -14.68 5.98 5.87
C TRP A 81 -13.69 6.51 6.90
N TRP A 82 -12.84 7.47 6.52
CA TRP A 82 -11.84 8.05 7.40
C TRP A 82 -12.46 8.80 8.58
N GLN A 83 -13.53 9.56 8.35
CA GLN A 83 -14.25 10.25 9.43
C GLN A 83 -14.78 9.28 10.49
N GLU A 84 -15.26 8.11 10.07
CA GLU A 84 -15.79 7.09 10.97
C GLU A 84 -14.71 6.32 11.74
N ASN A 85 -13.55 6.11 11.10
CA ASN A 85 -12.50 5.19 11.59
C ASN A 85 -11.27 5.89 12.20
N SER A 86 -11.05 7.17 11.92
CA SER A 86 -9.88 7.95 12.34
C SER A 86 -9.59 7.90 13.84
N LYS A 87 -10.61 7.72 14.69
CA LYS A 87 -10.46 7.59 16.16
C LYS A 87 -9.56 6.43 16.61
N HIS A 88 -9.36 5.43 15.76
CA HIS A 88 -8.47 4.28 16.03
C HIS A 88 -7.00 4.58 15.71
N PHE A 89 -6.72 5.74 15.11
CA PHE A 89 -5.39 6.14 14.68
C PHE A 89 -4.90 7.35 15.47
N HIS A 90 -3.64 7.32 15.87
CA HIS A 90 -3.04 8.36 16.69
C HIS A 90 -1.86 9.03 15.96
N PRO A 91 -1.90 10.35 15.73
CA PRO A 91 -0.76 11.08 15.18
C PRO A 91 0.51 10.84 16.00
N GLY A 92 1.65 10.69 15.34
CA GLY A 92 2.93 10.33 15.95
C GLY A 92 3.14 8.82 16.13
N THR A 93 2.10 8.01 15.96
CA THR A 93 2.22 6.54 15.88
C THR A 93 2.26 6.13 14.43
N ARG A 94 3.28 5.36 14.03
CA ARG A 94 3.38 4.81 12.67
C ARG A 94 2.62 3.48 12.60
N TYR A 95 1.80 3.33 11.58
CA TYR A 95 1.00 2.14 11.28
C TYR A 95 1.46 1.49 9.98
N LEU A 96 1.25 0.19 9.89
CA LEU A 96 1.36 -0.61 8.68
C LEU A 96 0.16 -1.55 8.65
N CYS A 97 -0.58 -1.59 7.57
CA CYS A 97 -1.77 -2.45 7.41
C CYS A 97 -2.72 -2.38 8.63
N GLY A 98 -3.02 -1.16 9.11
CA GLY A 98 -4.03 -0.92 10.14
C GLY A 98 -3.61 -1.21 11.58
N GLN A 99 -2.36 -1.57 11.83
CA GLN A 99 -1.84 -1.77 13.20
C GLN A 99 -0.56 -0.95 13.43
N PRO A 100 -0.31 -0.51 14.68
CA PRO A 100 0.98 0.07 15.04
C PRO A 100 2.13 -0.87 14.67
N ILE A 101 3.20 -0.29 14.13
CA ILE A 101 4.37 -1.06 13.70
C ILE A 101 5.04 -1.72 14.92
N SER A 102 5.05 -3.06 14.94
CA SER A 102 5.76 -3.89 15.91
C SER A 102 6.47 -5.06 15.22
N VAL A 103 7.35 -5.75 15.94
CA VAL A 103 8.03 -6.95 15.41
C VAL A 103 7.02 -8.02 15.02
N GLU A 104 6.08 -8.31 15.92
CA GLU A 104 5.04 -9.33 15.76
C GLU A 104 4.14 -8.99 14.57
N HIS A 105 3.76 -7.72 14.43
CA HIS A 105 2.92 -7.28 13.33
C HIS A 105 3.66 -7.33 11.99
N CYS A 106 4.92 -6.90 11.93
CA CYS A 106 5.72 -7.01 10.70
C CYS A 106 5.87 -8.47 10.27
N GLN A 107 6.10 -9.39 11.20
CA GLN A 107 6.16 -10.83 10.90
C GLN A 107 4.82 -11.37 10.38
N LYS A 108 3.68 -10.89 10.91
CA LYS A 108 2.36 -11.22 10.37
C LYS A 108 2.21 -10.71 8.93
N VAL A 109 2.52 -9.44 8.67
CA VAL A 109 2.42 -8.86 7.32
C VAL A 109 3.34 -9.57 6.33
N LEU A 110 4.53 -10.03 6.75
CA LEU A 110 5.42 -10.83 5.90
C LEU A 110 4.82 -12.17 5.46
N ARG A 111 3.96 -12.76 6.29
CA ARG A 111 3.27 -14.03 6.00
C ARG A 111 2.02 -13.83 5.14
N ASP A 112 1.20 -12.85 5.51
CA ASP A 112 -0.18 -12.77 5.03
C ASP A 112 -0.44 -11.61 4.05
N GLY A 113 0.46 -10.62 3.98
CA GLY A 113 0.23 -9.39 3.22
C GLY A 113 0.55 -9.49 1.71
N TYR A 114 0.16 -8.45 0.97
CA TYR A 114 0.51 -8.28 -0.45
C TYR A 114 1.98 -7.88 -0.64
N GLN A 115 2.51 -7.99 -1.86
CA GLN A 115 3.95 -7.83 -2.12
C GLN A 115 4.52 -6.48 -1.64
N ARG A 116 3.79 -5.37 -1.84
CA ARG A 116 4.21 -4.02 -1.38
C ARG A 116 4.21 -3.93 0.15
N GLN A 117 3.18 -4.47 0.80
CA GLN A 117 3.05 -4.57 2.26
C GLN A 117 4.18 -5.41 2.87
N ARG A 118 4.47 -6.58 2.29
CA ARG A 118 5.57 -7.47 2.71
C ARG A 118 6.93 -6.76 2.62
N ARG A 119 7.17 -6.00 1.54
CA ARG A 119 8.40 -5.21 1.39
C ARG A 119 8.52 -4.13 2.47
N ALA A 120 7.44 -3.43 2.79
CA ALA A 120 7.45 -2.45 3.88
C ALA A 120 7.70 -3.11 5.24
N ALA A 121 7.03 -4.24 5.52
CA ALA A 121 7.22 -5.00 6.75
C ALA A 121 8.67 -5.50 6.92
N ALA A 122 9.32 -5.96 5.84
CA ALA A 122 10.72 -6.35 5.88
C ALA A 122 11.64 -5.19 6.31
N LEU A 123 11.41 -4.00 5.77
CA LEU A 123 12.19 -2.80 6.10
C LEU A 123 11.96 -2.37 7.54
N GLU A 124 10.70 -2.28 7.98
CA GLU A 124 10.38 -1.91 9.37
C GLU A 124 10.92 -2.93 10.37
N LEU A 125 10.84 -4.23 10.06
CA LEU A 125 11.41 -5.28 10.90
C LEU A 125 12.94 -5.13 11.05
N ALA A 126 13.65 -4.82 9.96
CA ALA A 126 15.10 -4.58 10.00
C ALA A 126 15.47 -3.32 10.79
N LEU A 127 14.59 -2.30 10.83
CA LEU A 127 14.78 -1.12 11.68
C LEU A 127 14.51 -1.41 13.16
N LEU A 128 13.56 -2.30 13.46
CA LEU A 128 13.23 -2.73 14.82
C LEU A 128 14.25 -3.72 15.41
N GLN A 129 14.85 -4.55 14.56
CA GLN A 129 15.80 -5.60 14.95
C GLN A 129 17.14 -5.39 14.25
N THR A 130 17.95 -4.46 14.78
CA THR A 130 19.20 -4.02 14.13
C THR A 130 20.25 -5.12 13.94
N ASP A 131 20.15 -6.21 14.71
CA ASP A 131 21.07 -7.36 14.62
C ASP A 131 20.60 -8.43 13.62
N ALA A 132 19.38 -8.30 13.08
CA ALA A 132 18.82 -9.24 12.11
C ALA A 132 19.06 -8.76 10.67
N PRO A 133 19.34 -9.68 9.72
CA PRO A 133 19.42 -9.31 8.31
C PRO A 133 18.03 -8.91 7.78
N LEU A 134 18.02 -8.05 6.76
CA LEU A 134 16.81 -7.71 6.02
C LEU A 134 16.17 -8.97 5.41
N PHE A 135 14.89 -9.21 5.70
CA PHE A 135 14.14 -10.31 5.10
C PHE A 135 14.02 -10.10 3.57
N ASN A 136 14.52 -11.05 2.79
CA ASN A 136 14.50 -10.95 1.33
C ASN A 136 13.16 -11.39 0.74
N THR A 137 12.23 -10.44 0.55
CA THR A 137 10.91 -10.68 -0.04
C THR A 137 10.95 -11.09 -1.52
N ARG A 138 12.12 -10.97 -2.19
CA ARG A 138 12.34 -11.37 -3.59
C ARG A 138 12.97 -12.76 -3.72
N ALA A 139 13.29 -13.44 -2.61
CA ALA A 139 13.78 -14.81 -2.65
C ALA A 139 12.70 -15.77 -3.19
N PRO A 140 13.06 -16.98 -3.64
CA PRO A 140 12.07 -18.01 -3.95
C PRO A 140 11.06 -18.24 -2.82
N GLY A 141 9.78 -18.36 -3.14
CA GLY A 141 8.69 -18.40 -2.14
C GLY A 141 8.85 -19.50 -1.08
N PHE A 142 9.36 -20.67 -1.46
CA PHE A 142 9.60 -21.76 -0.51
C PHE A 142 10.71 -21.44 0.52
N LEU A 143 11.71 -20.64 0.15
CA LEU A 143 12.74 -20.18 1.09
C LEU A 143 12.14 -19.16 2.07
N GLN A 144 11.32 -18.24 1.55
CA GLN A 144 10.61 -17.28 2.38
C GLN A 144 9.70 -17.97 3.41
N GLN A 145 8.93 -18.99 3.00
CA GLN A 145 8.08 -19.77 3.90
C GLN A 145 8.89 -20.48 4.99
N LYS A 146 10.04 -21.06 4.64
CA LYS A 146 10.92 -21.70 5.62
C LYS A 146 11.41 -20.70 6.67
N TRP A 147 11.89 -19.54 6.25
CA TRP A 147 12.38 -18.50 7.17
C TRP A 147 11.30 -17.92 8.09
N LEU A 148 10.02 -17.93 7.67
CA LEU A 148 8.89 -17.43 8.47
C LEU A 148 8.28 -18.48 9.40
N ALA A 149 8.72 -19.74 9.30
CA ALA A 149 8.30 -20.85 10.15
C ALA A 149 9.27 -21.12 11.32
N GLU A 150 10.45 -20.51 11.28
CA GLU A 150 11.48 -20.49 12.34
C GLU A 150 11.17 -19.39 13.37
#